data_AF-A0A7V0S5A4-F1
#
_entry.id   AF-A0A7V0S5A4-F1
#
_cell.length_a   1.000
_cell.length_b   1.000
_cell.length_c   1.000
_cell.angle_alpha   90.00
_cell.angle_beta   90.00
_cell.angle_gamma   90.00
#
_symmetry.space_group_name_H-M   'P 1'
#
loop_
_entity.id
_entity.type
_entity.pdbx_description
1 polymer ?
#
loop_
_entity_poly.entity_id
_entity_poly.type
_entity_poly.pdbx_seq_one_letter_code
_entity_poly.pdbx_strand_id
1 'polypeptide(L)'
;MAASKSRGHVVINTEECKGCELCIEACPVHVLVLSDKFNARGYHPAAYTGEGCTGCGICFYTCPEPGAITVFKRWDLITETADCPNCGGVYKVFHPDENPDKIICTNCLKPIRDTQ
;
A
#
# COMPACT_ATOMS: atom_id res chain seq x y z
N MET A 1 20.89 17.01 0.20
CA MET A 1 19.45 16.81 0.46
C MET A 1 19.33 15.50 1.21
N ALA A 2 18.98 15.51 2.50
CA ALA A 2 18.71 14.26 3.21
C ALA A 2 17.40 13.69 2.66
N ALA A 3 17.43 12.44 2.18
CA ALA A 3 16.22 11.73 1.75
C ALA A 3 15.22 11.75 2.92
N SER A 4 14.13 12.50 2.79
CA SER A 4 13.14 12.59 3.86
C SER A 4 12.45 11.23 3.96
N LYS A 5 12.84 10.44 4.95
CA LYS A 5 12.28 9.11 5.22
C LYS A 5 10.74 9.17 5.20
N SER A 6 10.11 8.37 4.34
CA SER A 6 8.65 8.30 4.23
C SER A 6 8.02 7.96 5.58
N ARG A 7 7.11 8.82 6.05
CA ARG A 7 6.34 8.62 7.29
C ARG A 7 5.07 7.79 7.05
N GLY A 8 4.68 7.62 5.79
CA GLY A 8 3.60 6.73 5.38
C GLY A 8 4.00 5.82 4.22
N HIS A 9 3.08 4.94 3.86
CA HIS A 9 3.18 4.06 2.71
C HIS A 9 1.77 3.76 2.19
N VAL A 10 1.65 3.54 0.88
CA VAL A 10 0.35 3.28 0.24
C VAL A 10 0.44 1.99 -0.55
N VAL A 11 -0.54 1.12 -0.37
CA VAL A 11 -0.74 -0.08 -1.17
C VAL A 11 -1.99 0.11 -2.00
N ILE A 12 -1.86 -0.11 -3.31
CA ILE A 12 -2.98 -0.11 -4.25
C ILE A 12 -3.34 -1.56 -4.55
N ASN A 13 -4.59 -1.93 -4.27
CA ASN A 13 -5.14 -3.19 -4.75
C ASN A 13 -5.54 -3.02 -6.22
N THR A 14 -4.73 -3.60 -7.11
CA THR A 14 -4.92 -3.48 -8.56
C THR A 14 -6.23 -4.08 -9.06
N GLU A 15 -6.80 -5.05 -8.35
CA GLU A 15 -8.05 -5.71 -8.78
C GLU A 15 -9.30 -4.86 -8.52
N GLU A 16 -9.24 -4.00 -7.50
CA GLU A 16 -10.32 -3.06 -7.15
C GLU A 16 -10.12 -1.68 -7.77
N CYS A 17 -8.87 -1.27 -8.03
CA CYS A 17 -8.59 0.03 -8.60
C CYS A 17 -9.06 0.13 -10.07
N LYS A 18 -9.94 1.09 -10.35
CA LYS A 18 -10.46 1.38 -11.71
C LYS A 18 -9.72 2.50 -12.44
N GLY A 19 -8.61 3.00 -11.91
CA GLY A 19 -7.79 4.01 -12.60
C GLY A 19 -8.47 5.37 -12.78
N CYS A 20 -9.35 5.79 -11.87
CA CYS A 20 -10.08 7.07 -11.99
C CYS A 20 -9.26 8.33 -11.65
N GLU A 21 -7.98 8.17 -11.28
CA GLU A 21 -7.01 9.25 -11.03
C GLU A 21 -7.31 10.23 -9.87
N LEU A 22 -8.50 10.19 -9.25
CA LEU A 22 -8.87 11.08 -8.14
C LEU A 22 -7.85 11.07 -6.98
N CYS A 23 -7.30 9.90 -6.65
CA CYS A 23 -6.28 9.76 -5.61
C CYS A 23 -4.93 10.39 -5.99
N ILE A 24 -4.61 10.46 -7.28
CA ILE A 24 -3.39 11.07 -7.81
C ILE A 24 -3.52 12.60 -7.70
N GLU A 25 -4.63 13.16 -8.18
CA GLU A 25 -4.90 14.60 -8.11
C GLU A 25 -4.95 15.09 -6.66
N ALA A 26 -5.58 14.33 -5.77
CA ALA A 26 -5.74 14.71 -4.37
C ALA A 26 -4.47 14.52 -3.52
N CYS A 27 -3.41 13.88 -4.05
CA CYS A 27 -2.20 13.63 -3.27
C CYS A 27 -1.37 14.92 -3.13
N PRO A 28 -1.25 15.51 -1.92
CA PRO A 28 -0.59 16.81 -1.75
C PRO A 28 0.94 16.77 -1.93
N VAL A 29 1.51 15.56 -1.98
CA VAL A 29 2.95 15.32 -2.16
C VAL A 29 3.24 14.56 -3.46
N HIS A 30 2.24 14.34 -4.30
CA HIS A 30 2.37 13.77 -5.65
C HIS A 30 3.14 12.44 -5.73
N VAL A 31 2.88 11.53 -4.78
CA VAL A 31 3.56 10.23 -4.71
C VAL A 31 2.78 9.06 -5.33
N LEU A 32 1.66 9.35 -5.99
CA LEU A 32 0.84 8.39 -6.72
C LEU A 32 0.89 8.73 -8.22
N VAL A 33 0.91 7.70 -9.06
CA VAL A 33 0.93 7.80 -10.52
C VAL A 33 -0.02 6.78 -11.13
N LEU A 34 -0.33 6.92 -12.40
CA LEU A 34 -1.05 5.90 -13.15
C LEU A 34 -0.04 4.83 -13.60
N SER A 35 -0.35 3.55 -13.42
CA SER A 35 0.49 2.44 -13.87
C SER A 35 0.48 2.31 -15.38
N ASP A 36 1.64 2.11 -16.01
CA ASP A 36 1.72 1.80 -17.45
C ASP A 36 1.17 0.40 -17.81
N LYS A 37 0.96 -0.45 -16.81
CA LYS A 37 0.42 -1.80 -16.98
C LYS A 37 -1.09 -1.82 -16.73
N PHE A 38 -1.79 -2.65 -17.50
CA PHE A 38 -3.18 -2.99 -17.24
C PHE A 38 -3.33 -4.01 -16.11
N ASN A 39 -4.39 -3.88 -15.32
CA ASN A 39 -4.88 -4.94 -14.44
C ASN A 39 -5.72 -5.98 -15.22
N ALA A 40 -6.19 -7.04 -14.55
CA ALA A 40 -6.99 -8.09 -15.17
C ALA A 40 -8.33 -7.61 -15.77
N ARG A 41 -8.76 -6.40 -15.41
CA ARG A 41 -10.02 -5.77 -15.84
C ARG A 41 -9.82 -4.72 -16.93
N GLY A 42 -8.59 -4.53 -17.41
CA GLY A 42 -8.27 -3.59 -18.50
C GLY A 42 -8.15 -2.13 -18.06
N TYR A 43 -8.03 -1.83 -16.77
CA TYR A 43 -7.74 -0.49 -16.27
C TYR A 43 -6.25 -0.31 -16.04
N HIS A 44 -5.76 0.93 -16.17
CA HIS A 44 -4.48 1.33 -15.60
C HIS A 44 -4.70 1.69 -14.12
N PRO A 45 -4.32 0.84 -13.16
CA PRO A 45 -4.51 1.15 -11.74
C PRO A 45 -3.57 2.28 -11.31
N ALA A 46 -3.88 2.94 -10.20
CA ALA A 46 -2.92 3.81 -9.54
C ALA A 46 -1.73 2.98 -9.00
N ALA A 47 -0.57 3.61 -8.88
CA ALA A 47 0.65 3.03 -8.33
C ALA A 47 1.35 4.02 -7.39
N TYR A 48 1.95 3.51 -6.33
CA TYR A 48 2.76 4.29 -5.41
C TYR A 48 4.21 4.37 -5.90
N THR A 49 4.78 5.56 -5.90
CA THR A 49 6.14 5.84 -6.40
C THR A 49 7.26 5.30 -5.48
N GLY A 50 6.92 4.91 -4.25
CA GLY A 50 7.84 4.25 -3.32
C GLY A 50 8.37 5.14 -2.19
N GLU A 51 8.46 6.45 -2.38
CA GLU A 51 9.00 7.39 -1.40
C GLU A 51 8.20 8.70 -1.30
N GLY A 52 8.35 9.43 -0.19
CA GLY A 52 7.77 10.76 0.02
C GLY A 52 6.39 10.76 0.67
N CYS A 53 5.78 9.59 0.89
CA CYS A 53 4.46 9.52 1.50
C CYS A 53 4.47 10.01 2.95
N THR A 54 3.51 10.88 3.28
CA THR A 54 3.31 11.44 4.62
C THR A 54 2.35 10.61 5.48
N GLY A 55 1.54 9.73 4.86
CA GLY A 55 0.50 8.96 5.55
C GLY A 55 -0.78 9.77 5.85
N CYS A 56 -1.04 10.86 5.12
CA CYS A 56 -2.18 11.76 5.39
C CYS A 56 -3.55 11.09 5.20
N GLY A 57 -3.67 10.10 4.30
CA GLY A 57 -4.91 9.36 4.06
C GLY A 57 -5.90 10.01 3.09
N ILE A 58 -5.58 11.17 2.49
CA ILE A 58 -6.48 11.85 1.54
C ILE A 58 -6.82 10.93 0.34
N CYS A 59 -5.83 10.20 -0.18
CA CYS A 59 -6.04 9.23 -1.27
C CYS A 59 -7.07 8.16 -0.91
N PHE A 60 -7.09 7.70 0.33
CA PHE A 60 -8.07 6.73 0.81
C PHE A 60 -9.48 7.32 0.83
N TYR A 61 -9.65 8.52 1.41
CA TYR A 61 -10.97 9.13 1.55
C TYR A 61 -11.58 9.62 0.23
N THR A 62 -10.75 9.97 -0.76
CA THR A 62 -11.25 10.39 -2.07
C THR A 62 -11.52 9.22 -3.01
N CYS A 63 -11.04 8.02 -2.71
CA CYS A 63 -11.18 6.86 -3.57
C CYS A 63 -12.64 6.38 -3.55
N PRO A 64 -13.32 6.29 -4.71
CA PRO A 64 -14.69 5.79 -4.77
C PRO A 64 -14.77 4.26 -4.69
N GLU A 65 -13.63 3.56 -4.79
CA GLU A 65 -13.54 2.09 -4.82
C GLU A 65 -13.19 1.55 -3.42
N PRO A 66 -14.13 0.86 -2.74
CA PRO A 66 -13.87 0.23 -1.45
C PRO A 66 -12.75 -0.79 -1.54
N GLY A 67 -11.77 -0.73 -0.64
CA GLY A 67 -10.67 -1.70 -0.59
C GLY A 67 -9.58 -1.51 -1.66
N ALA A 68 -9.69 -0.50 -2.53
CA ALA A 68 -8.66 -0.23 -3.54
C ALA A 68 -7.37 0.38 -2.97
N ILE A 69 -7.44 1.08 -1.83
CA ILE A 69 -6.30 1.78 -1.25
C ILE A 69 -6.17 1.40 0.23
N THR A 70 -4.96 1.05 0.65
CA THR A 70 -4.58 0.94 2.07
C THR A 70 -3.47 1.93 2.37
N VAL A 71 -3.61 2.67 3.47
CA VAL A 71 -2.64 3.69 3.90
C VAL A 71 -2.02 3.29 5.23
N PHE A 72 -0.72 3.01 5.21
CA PHE A 72 0.06 2.82 6.41
C PHE A 72 0.53 4.16 6.94
N LYS A 73 0.17 4.44 8.20
CA LYS A 73 0.72 5.56 8.97
C LYS A 73 1.93 5.09 9.75
N ARG A 74 2.83 6.01 10.10
CA ARG A 74 4.06 5.72 10.87
C ARG A 74 4.90 4.61 10.21
N TRP A 75 4.99 4.62 8.88
CA TRP A 75 5.79 3.66 8.11
C TRP A 75 7.26 3.62 8.56
N ASP A 76 7.74 4.75 9.06
CA ASP A 76 9.06 4.94 9.64
C ASP A 76 9.31 4.11 10.92
N LEU A 77 8.24 3.70 11.62
CA LEU A 77 8.27 2.87 12.82
C LEU A 77 8.06 1.38 12.55
N ILE A 78 7.53 1.00 11.39
CA ILE A 78 7.42 -0.41 11.02
C ILE A 78 8.82 -0.90 10.65
N THR A 79 9.41 -1.73 11.51
CA THR A 79 10.78 -2.25 11.38
C THR A 79 10.84 -3.75 11.13
N GLU A 80 9.82 -4.49 11.56
CA GLU A 80 9.77 -5.93 11.37
C GLU A 80 9.51 -6.28 9.90
N THR A 81 10.22 -7.32 9.44
CA THR A 81 10.10 -7.85 8.10
C THR A 81 10.04 -9.37 8.14
N ALA A 82 9.30 -9.97 7.22
CA ALA A 82 9.26 -11.42 7.05
C ALA A 82 9.24 -11.78 5.56
N ASP A 83 9.68 -13.00 5.25
CA ASP A 83 9.47 -13.59 3.93
C ASP A 83 7.98 -13.91 3.76
N CYS A 84 7.38 -13.36 2.70
CA CYS A 84 5.98 -13.55 2.41
C CYS A 84 5.80 -14.58 1.28
N PRO A 85 5.26 -15.78 1.55
CA PRO A 85 5.06 -16.80 0.52
C PRO A 85 4.04 -16.39 -0.55
N ASN A 86 3.15 -15.44 -0.24
CA ASN A 86 2.18 -14.89 -1.18
C ASN A 86 2.80 -13.90 -2.17
N CYS A 87 3.87 -13.21 -1.77
CA CYS A 87 4.54 -12.20 -2.61
C CYS A 87 5.85 -12.70 -3.21
N GLY A 88 6.44 -13.76 -2.65
CA GLY A 88 7.75 -14.28 -3.05
C GLY A 88 8.90 -13.33 -2.70
N GLY A 89 8.95 -12.80 -1.47
CA GLY A 89 10.03 -11.92 -1.05
C GLY A 89 9.88 -11.39 0.37
N VAL A 90 10.86 -10.58 0.81
CA VAL A 90 10.90 -10.00 2.15
C VAL A 90 10.21 -8.64 2.16
N TYR A 91 9.19 -8.51 3.00
CA TYR A 91 8.40 -7.28 3.14
C TYR A 91 8.25 -6.91 4.60
N LYS A 92 7.95 -5.63 4.86
CA LYS A 92 7.53 -5.20 6.20
C LYS A 92 6.24 -5.90 6.60
N VAL A 93 6.07 -6.13 7.89
CA VAL A 93 4.88 -6.79 8.45
C VAL A 93 4.27 -5.97 9.57
N PHE A 94 3.00 -6.24 9.89
CA PHE A 94 2.34 -5.67 11.05
C PHE A 94 1.43 -6.71 11.72
N HIS A 95 1.19 -6.48 13.01
CA HIS A 95 0.27 -7.25 13.83
C HIS A 95 -1.04 -6.45 14.00
N PRO A 96 -2.21 -6.99 13.66
CA PRO A 96 -3.48 -6.30 13.82
C PRO A 96 -3.90 -6.28 15.29
N ASP A 97 -4.49 -5.17 15.73
CA ASP A 97 -4.90 -4.97 17.13
C ASP A 97 -5.90 -6.04 17.61
N GLU A 98 -6.78 -6.52 16.72
CA GLU A 98 -7.78 -7.55 17.02
C GLU A 98 -7.18 -8.93 17.28
N ASN A 99 -5.99 -9.22 16.72
CA ASN A 99 -5.30 -10.49 16.89
C ASN A 99 -3.78 -10.30 16.75
N PRO A 100 -3.09 -9.99 17.87
CA PRO A 100 -1.66 -9.70 17.86
C PRO A 100 -0.78 -10.87 17.42
N ASP A 101 -1.25 -12.12 17.49
CA ASP A 101 -0.46 -13.29 17.05
C ASP A 101 -0.42 -13.42 15.51
N LYS A 102 -1.27 -12.68 14.81
CA LYS A 102 -1.38 -12.73 13.36
C LYS A 102 -0.39 -11.76 12.70
N ILE A 103 0.53 -12.29 11.91
CA ILE A 103 1.45 -11.48 11.11
C ILE A 103 0.81 -11.20 9.74
N ILE A 104 0.74 -9.94 9.32
CA ILE A 104 0.20 -9.55 8.01
C ILE A 104 1.29 -8.86 7.19
N CYS A 105 1.46 -9.31 5.94
CA CYS A 105 2.39 -8.69 4.99
C CYS A 105 1.87 -7.31 4.57
N THR A 106 2.72 -6.28 4.66
CA THR A 106 2.34 -4.91 4.24
C THR A 106 2.20 -4.77 2.74
N ASN A 107 2.70 -5.69 1.91
CA ASN A 107 2.59 -5.61 0.45
C ASN A 107 1.28 -6.19 -0.09
N CYS A 108 0.96 -7.45 0.26
CA CYS A 108 -0.26 -8.11 -0.23
C CYS A 108 -1.45 -8.04 0.74
N LEU A 109 -1.23 -7.53 1.95
CA LEU A 109 -2.24 -7.43 3.02
C LEU A 109 -2.83 -8.79 3.45
N LYS A 110 -2.16 -9.89 3.10
CA LYS A 110 -2.55 -11.25 3.50
C LYS A 110 -1.76 -11.71 4.73
N PRO A 111 -2.35 -12.60 5.55
CA PRO A 111 -1.63 -13.21 6.65
C PRO A 111 -0.43 -13.99 6.13
N ILE A 112 0.71 -13.85 6.82
CA ILE A 112 1.84 -14.76 6.66
C ILE A 112 1.52 -15.93 7.59
N ARG A 113 0.96 -17.00 7.02
CA ARG A 113 0.87 -18.28 7.71
C ARG A 113 1.95 -19.17 7.11
N ASP A 114 2.68 -19.86 7.97
CA ASP A 114 3.38 -21.06 7.55
C ASP A 114 2.34 -21.97 6.88
N THR A 115 2.61 -22.34 5.63
CA THR A 115 1.86 -23.38 4.95
C THR A 115 1.97 -24.65 5.79
N GLN A 116 0.90 -24.99 6.50
CA GLN A 116 0.56 -26.40 6.74
C GLN A 116 -0.31 -26.88 5.59
#